data_AF-Q9XZM8-F1
#
_entry.id   AF-Q9XZM8-F1
#
_cell.length_a   1.000
_cell.length_b   1.000
_cell.length_c   1.000
_cell.angle_alpha   90.00
_cell.angle_beta   90.00
_cell.angle_gamma   90.00
#
_symmetry.space_group_name_H-M   'P 1'
#
loop_
_entity.id
_entity.type
_entity.pdbx_description
1 polymer ?
#
loop_
_entity_poly.entity_id
_entity_poly.type
_entity_poly.pdbx_seq_one_letter_code
_entity_poly.pdbx_strand_id
1 'polypeptide(L)'
;TGATEGINAITNGHLTSLSEQNLVDCATVKYGNYGCNGGFMDGGFKYIIENKGIDTEASYPYRSADGQCKFDPKNVGGTLKGYTDIPKGDENALLVAAAQQPVSVGIDAGRQSFMYYAKGVYDDPECSSTYLNHGVLVVGWGVENGH
;
A
#
# COMPACT_ATOMS: atom_id res chain seq x y z
N THR A 1 -1.10 -1.41 3.62
CA THR A 1 -1.39 -2.75 4.17
C THR A 1 -1.37 -3.81 3.09
N GLY A 2 -2.12 -3.62 1.99
CA GLY A 2 -2.27 -4.61 0.91
C GLY A 2 -1.00 -5.30 0.37
N ALA A 3 0.11 -4.59 0.17
CA ALA A 3 1.36 -5.24 -0.25
C ALA A 3 1.89 -6.23 0.82
N THR A 4 1.79 -5.86 2.10
CA THR A 4 2.14 -6.74 3.24
C THR A 4 1.18 -7.92 3.34
N GLU A 5 -0.13 -7.69 3.16
CA GLU A 5 -1.14 -8.74 3.15
C GLU A 5 -0.85 -9.77 2.05
N GLY A 6 -0.62 -9.29 0.83
CA GLY A 6 -0.34 -10.11 -0.34
C GLY A 6 0.88 -11.01 -0.15
N ILE A 7 2.01 -10.45 0.29
CA ILE A 7 3.22 -11.27 0.50
C ILE A 7 3.09 -12.24 1.69
N ASN A 8 2.40 -11.87 2.76
CA ASN A 8 2.11 -12.79 3.87
C ASN A 8 1.17 -13.91 3.42
N ALA A 9 0.16 -13.61 2.59
CA ALA A 9 -0.75 -14.62 2.04
C ALA A 9 -0.03 -15.60 1.11
N ILE A 10 0.85 -15.11 0.22
CA ILE A 10 1.66 -15.95 -0.66
C ILE A 10 2.60 -16.86 0.15
N THR A 11 3.21 -16.33 1.21
CA THR A 11 4.20 -17.06 2.00
C THR A 11 3.56 -18.07 2.96
N ASN A 12 2.44 -17.70 3.58
CA ASN A 12 1.84 -18.47 4.68
C ASN A 12 0.59 -19.26 4.25
N GLY A 13 0.04 -18.99 3.06
CA GLY A 13 -1.14 -19.66 2.52
C GLY A 13 -2.49 -19.17 3.09
N HIS A 14 -2.50 -18.08 3.86
CA HIS A 14 -3.72 -17.50 4.42
C HIS A 14 -3.72 -15.98 4.30
N LEU A 15 -4.83 -15.42 3.81
CA LEU A 15 -5.02 -13.98 3.69
C LEU A 15 -5.63 -13.41 4.99
N THR A 16 -4.85 -12.57 5.67
CA THR A 16 -5.27 -11.83 6.85
C THR A 16 -5.31 -10.35 6.51
N SER A 17 -6.43 -9.67 6.80
CA SER A 17 -6.51 -8.22 6.69
C SER A 17 -5.75 -7.55 7.83
N LEU A 18 -4.91 -6.56 7.50
CA LEU A 18 -4.00 -5.87 8.41
C LEU A 18 -4.47 -4.44 8.64
N SER A 19 -4.22 -3.93 9.83
CA SER A 19 -4.76 -2.64 10.28
C SER A 19 -4.08 -1.44 9.62
N GLU A 20 -4.82 -0.69 8.79
CA GLU A 20 -4.35 0.63 8.35
C GLU A 20 -4.23 1.59 9.55
N GLN A 21 -5.14 1.48 10.52
CA GLN A 21 -5.13 2.35 11.69
C GLN A 21 -3.84 2.21 12.52
N ASN A 22 -3.30 0.99 12.62
CA ASN A 22 -2.01 0.76 13.25
C ASN A 22 -0.92 1.58 12.55
N LEU A 23 -0.90 1.64 11.22
CA LEU A 23 0.07 2.48 10.50
C LEU A 23 -0.19 3.96 10.70
N VAL A 24 -1.45 4.41 10.63
CA VAL A 24 -1.85 5.81 10.86
C VAL A 24 -1.35 6.29 12.23
N ASP A 25 -1.58 5.50 13.28
CA ASP A 25 -1.32 5.92 14.66
C ASP A 25 0.13 5.68 15.11
N CYS A 26 0.82 4.68 14.54
CA CYS A 26 2.13 4.23 15.04
C CYS A 26 3.30 4.50 14.09
N ALA A 27 3.08 4.48 12.77
CA ALA A 27 4.14 4.69 11.78
C ALA A 27 4.35 6.19 11.50
N THR A 28 4.41 7.02 12.54
CA THR A 28 4.33 8.49 12.47
C THR A 28 5.63 9.15 11.98
N VAL A 29 5.92 10.39 12.42
CA VAL A 29 6.99 11.25 11.90
C VAL A 29 8.39 10.60 11.91
N LYS A 30 8.65 9.67 12.83
CA LYS A 30 9.89 8.86 12.85
C LYS A 30 10.11 8.09 11.53
N TYR A 31 9.02 7.70 10.88
CA TYR A 31 8.98 6.93 9.64
C TYR A 31 8.60 7.79 8.43
N GLY A 32 8.45 9.11 8.60
CA GLY A 32 8.09 10.03 7.53
C GLY A 32 6.59 10.06 7.17
N ASN A 33 5.71 9.50 8.00
CA ASN A 33 4.26 9.63 7.82
C ASN A 33 3.62 10.53 8.88
N TYR A 34 2.47 11.10 8.53
CA TYR A 34 1.77 12.13 9.28
C TYR A 34 0.30 11.75 9.52
N GLY A 35 0.05 10.45 9.67
CA GLY A 35 -1.28 9.89 9.88
C GLY A 35 -2.24 10.25 8.75
N CYS A 36 -3.37 10.87 9.09
CA CYS A 36 -4.37 11.35 8.13
C CYS A 36 -3.87 12.48 7.20
N ASN A 37 -2.72 13.09 7.48
CA ASN A 37 -2.12 14.14 6.65
C ASN A 37 -1.15 13.60 5.58
N GLY A 38 -1.12 12.28 5.38
CA GLY A 38 -0.36 11.63 4.32
C GLY A 38 0.92 10.95 4.80
N GLY A 39 1.55 10.24 3.88
CA GLY A 39 2.73 9.42 4.14
C GLY A 39 3.11 8.60 2.91
N PHE A 40 4.18 7.81 3.04
CA PHE A 40 4.69 6.93 2.01
C PHE A 40 4.68 5.47 2.49
N MET A 41 4.46 4.55 1.54
CA MET A 41 4.37 3.12 1.84
C MET A 41 5.67 2.58 2.45
N ASP A 42 6.83 3.07 2.03
CA ASP A 42 8.14 2.70 2.57
C ASP A 42 8.28 3.01 4.06
N GLY A 43 7.72 4.15 4.51
CA GLY A 43 7.66 4.50 5.92
C GLY A 43 6.83 3.48 6.71
N GLY A 44 5.68 3.09 6.15
CA GLY A 44 4.86 2.00 6.69
C GLY A 44 5.60 0.67 6.75
N PHE A 45 6.29 0.27 5.68
CA PHE A 45 7.07 -0.97 5.64
C PHE A 45 8.21 -0.97 6.65
N LYS A 46 8.96 0.14 6.74
CA LYS A 46 10.02 0.32 7.72
C LYS A 46 9.50 0.20 9.15
N TYR A 47 8.34 0.80 9.45
CA TYR A 47 7.68 0.61 10.73
C TYR A 47 7.39 -0.87 11.01
N ILE A 48 6.75 -1.59 10.08
CA ILE A 48 6.40 -3.01 10.26
C ILE A 48 7.65 -3.86 10.57
N ILE A 49 8.76 -3.60 9.86
CA ILE A 49 10.03 -4.31 10.06
C ILE A 49 10.60 -4.02 11.45
N GLU A 50 10.72 -2.75 11.84
CA GLU A 50 11.29 -2.35 13.13
C GLU A 50 10.40 -2.75 14.32
N ASN A 51 9.09 -2.62 14.15
CA ASN A 51 8.07 -2.98 15.14
C ASN A 51 7.88 -4.50 15.27
N LYS A 52 8.45 -5.27 14.34
CA LYS A 52 8.32 -6.74 14.25
C LYS A 52 6.89 -7.22 14.03
N GLY A 53 6.09 -6.43 13.33
CA GLY A 53 4.73 -6.80 12.97
C GLY A 53 3.78 -5.62 12.87
N ILE A 54 2.57 -5.95 12.46
CA ILE A 54 1.40 -5.07 12.35
C ILE A 54 0.17 -5.85 12.79
N ASP A 55 -0.73 -5.18 13.49
CA ASP A 55 -1.96 -5.77 14.00
C ASP A 55 -2.93 -6.14 12.86
N THR A 56 -3.83 -7.09 13.13
CA THR A 56 -4.96 -7.36 12.22
C THR A 56 -5.97 -6.20 12.21
N GLU A 57 -6.69 -6.04 11.10
CA GLU A 57 -7.80 -5.07 11.03
C GLU A 57 -8.87 -5.37 12.08
N ALA A 58 -9.16 -6.64 12.34
CA ALA A 58 -10.15 -7.06 13.34
C ALA A 58 -9.78 -6.60 14.78
N SER A 59 -8.49 -6.63 15.13
CA SER A 59 -8.01 -6.21 16.46
C SER A 59 -7.82 -4.70 16.59
N TYR A 60 -7.53 -4.01 15.48
CA TYR A 60 -7.30 -2.58 15.46
C TYR A 60 -8.01 -1.94 14.26
N PRO A 61 -9.35 -1.76 14.33
CA PRO A 61 -10.12 -1.32 13.17
C PRO A 61 -9.83 0.10 12.72
N TYR A 62 -9.97 0.34 11.41
CA TYR A 62 -9.87 1.66 10.79
C TYR A 62 -10.93 2.65 11.26
N ARG A 63 -10.51 3.89 11.51
CA ARG A 63 -11.35 4.97 12.06
C ARG A 63 -11.32 6.24 11.24
N SER A 64 -10.49 6.29 10.20
CA SER A 64 -10.35 7.49 9.36
C SER A 64 -9.99 8.77 10.14
N ALA A 65 -9.24 8.63 11.23
CA ALA A 65 -8.81 9.75 12.07
C ALA A 65 -7.48 9.40 12.76
N ASP A 66 -6.71 10.44 13.09
CA ASP A 66 -5.50 10.28 13.91
C ASP A 66 -5.87 9.85 15.33
N GLY A 67 -5.15 8.85 15.84
CA GLY A 67 -5.31 8.32 17.18
C GLY A 67 -3.99 8.18 17.93
N GLN A 68 -4.08 7.67 19.15
CA GLN A 68 -2.90 7.21 19.88
C GLN A 68 -2.55 5.80 19.41
N CYS A 69 -1.26 5.54 19.21
CA CYS A 69 -0.76 4.21 18.88
C CYS A 69 -1.17 3.18 19.95
N LYS A 70 -1.89 2.13 19.52
CA LYS A 70 -2.38 1.03 20.38
C LYS A 70 -1.93 -0.35 19.89
N PHE A 71 -0.81 -0.42 19.16
CA PHE A 71 -0.24 -1.68 18.72
C PHE A 71 -0.11 -2.68 19.89
N ASP A 72 -0.59 -3.90 19.70
CA ASP A 72 -0.45 -4.99 20.67
C ASP A 72 0.24 -6.20 20.01
N PRO A 73 1.45 -6.59 20.46
CA PRO A 73 2.17 -7.75 19.92
C PRO A 73 1.37 -9.06 19.89
N LYS A 74 0.32 -9.20 20.70
CA LYS A 74 -0.57 -10.38 20.70
C LYS A 74 -1.48 -10.46 19.48
N ASN A 75 -1.65 -9.34 18.78
CA ASN A 75 -2.58 -9.17 17.67
C ASN A 75 -1.90 -9.08 16.31
N VAL A 76 -0.58 -9.37 16.24
CA VAL A 76 0.20 -9.33 15.00
C VAL A 76 -0.42 -10.26 13.96
N GLY A 77 -0.88 -9.68 12.86
CA GLY A 77 -1.44 -10.39 11.71
C GLY A 77 -0.43 -10.63 10.57
N GLY A 78 0.65 -9.86 10.53
CA GLY A 78 1.63 -9.91 9.45
C GLY A 78 2.97 -9.28 9.81
N THR A 79 4.02 -9.70 9.10
CA THR A 79 5.38 -9.18 9.28
C THR A 79 6.04 -8.89 7.93
N LEU A 80 7.14 -8.14 7.94
CA LEU A 80 8.01 -7.94 6.79
C LEU A 80 9.46 -8.13 7.21
N LYS A 81 10.28 -8.64 6.28
CA LYS A 81 11.74 -8.76 6.46
C LYS A 81 12.51 -7.62 5.77
N GLY A 82 11.89 -6.98 4.79
CA GLY A 82 12.50 -5.95 3.94
C GLY A 82 11.50 -5.44 2.90
N TYR A 83 11.92 -4.43 2.16
CA TYR A 83 11.24 -3.93 0.96
C TYR A 83 12.31 -3.50 -0.06
N THR A 84 11.91 -3.27 -1.31
CA THR A 84 12.82 -2.86 -2.39
C THR A 84 12.07 -1.94 -3.33
N ASP A 85 12.74 -0.88 -3.75
CA ASP A 85 12.19 0.06 -4.72
C ASP A 85 12.43 -0.43 -6.13
N ILE A 86 11.38 -0.40 -6.94
CA ILE A 86 11.46 -0.63 -8.39
C ILE A 86 12.05 0.63 -9.03
N PRO A 87 12.92 0.51 -10.05
CA PRO A 87 13.43 1.66 -10.77
C PRO A 87 12.31 2.59 -11.23
N LYS A 88 12.44 3.87 -10.94
CA LYS A 88 11.41 4.87 -11.21
C LYS A 88 11.05 4.89 -12.70
N GLY A 89 9.76 4.71 -13.00
CA GLY A 89 9.22 4.76 -14.36
C GLY A 89 9.50 3.53 -15.22
N ASP A 90 10.04 2.44 -14.64
CA ASP A 90 10.26 1.19 -15.34
C ASP A 90 9.03 0.27 -15.19
N GLU A 91 8.07 0.41 -16.10
CA GLU A 91 6.88 -0.43 -16.10
C GLU A 91 7.19 -1.91 -16.36
N ASN A 92 8.25 -2.23 -17.11
CA ASN A 92 8.64 -3.64 -17.31
C ASN A 92 9.09 -4.27 -16.00
N ALA A 93 9.92 -3.56 -15.22
CA ALA A 93 10.31 -4.02 -13.90
C ALA A 93 9.10 -4.13 -12.95
N LEU A 94 8.13 -3.21 -13.06
CA LEU A 94 6.86 -3.29 -12.33
C LEU A 94 6.03 -4.52 -12.71
N LEU A 95 5.88 -4.84 -13.99
CA LEU A 95 5.14 -6.03 -14.45
C LEU A 95 5.77 -7.33 -13.92
N VAL A 96 7.12 -7.41 -13.94
CA VAL A 96 7.87 -8.56 -13.40
C VAL A 96 7.67 -8.71 -11.88
N ALA A 97 7.63 -7.60 -11.13
CA ALA A 97 7.37 -7.62 -9.70
C ALA A 97 5.90 -7.99 -9.39
N ALA A 98 4.95 -7.37 -10.11
CA ALA A 98 3.51 -7.59 -9.95
C ALA A 98 3.08 -9.02 -10.29
N ALA A 99 3.83 -9.71 -11.16
CA ALA A 99 3.62 -11.13 -11.44
C ALA A 99 3.98 -12.05 -10.26
N GLN A 100 4.78 -11.57 -9.29
CA GLN A 100 5.22 -12.35 -8.14
C GLN A 100 4.41 -12.05 -6.87
N GLN A 101 4.03 -10.78 -6.67
CA GLN A 101 3.26 -10.33 -5.51
C GLN A 101 2.64 -8.95 -5.77
N PRO A 102 1.62 -8.52 -5.00
CA PRO A 102 1.12 -7.16 -5.07
C PRO A 102 2.19 -6.11 -4.75
N VAL A 103 2.15 -4.98 -5.47
CA VAL A 103 3.16 -3.91 -5.37
C VAL A 103 2.47 -2.59 -5.02
N SER A 104 2.94 -1.93 -3.96
CA SER A 104 2.51 -0.57 -3.62
C SER A 104 3.03 0.43 -4.65
N VAL A 105 2.17 1.29 -5.18
CA VAL A 105 2.55 2.33 -6.14
C VAL A 105 1.89 3.67 -5.80
N GLY A 106 2.50 4.76 -6.28
CA GLY A 106 1.88 6.09 -6.27
C GLY A 106 1.37 6.45 -7.66
N ILE A 107 0.19 7.10 -7.72
CA ILE A 107 -0.40 7.61 -8.96
C ILE A 107 -0.81 9.08 -8.78
N ASP A 108 -1.07 9.76 -9.90
CA ASP A 108 -1.85 11.00 -9.91
C ASP A 108 -3.34 10.68 -10.01
N ALA A 109 -4.06 10.88 -8.90
CA ALA A 109 -5.50 10.69 -8.81
C ALA A 109 -6.27 12.02 -8.69
N GLY A 110 -5.63 13.16 -9.02
CA GLY A 110 -6.23 14.49 -8.87
C GLY A 110 -7.26 14.84 -9.96
N ARG A 111 -7.41 13.97 -10.96
CA ARG A 111 -8.23 14.19 -12.16
C ARG A 111 -9.70 13.84 -11.89
N GLN A 112 -10.63 14.64 -12.41
CA GLN A 112 -12.07 14.33 -12.33
C GLN A 112 -12.42 13.02 -13.07
N SER A 113 -11.72 12.74 -14.17
CA SER A 113 -11.81 11.49 -14.93
C SER A 113 -11.55 10.26 -14.04
N PHE A 114 -10.55 10.33 -13.15
CA PHE A 114 -10.26 9.28 -12.18
C PHE A 114 -11.35 9.17 -11.10
N MET A 115 -11.82 10.31 -10.56
CA MET A 115 -12.88 10.32 -9.53
C MET A 115 -14.18 9.66 -9.99
N TYR A 116 -14.52 9.78 -11.27
CA TYR A 116 -15.74 9.21 -11.86
C TYR A 116 -15.48 7.97 -12.71
N TYR A 117 -14.27 7.42 -12.68
CA TYR A 117 -13.95 6.19 -13.40
C TYR A 117 -14.85 5.04 -12.92
N ALA A 118 -15.34 4.24 -13.87
CA ALA A 118 -16.32 3.18 -13.59
C ALA A 118 -15.94 1.81 -14.18
N LYS A 119 -15.31 1.76 -15.36
CA LYS A 119 -14.92 0.52 -16.06
C LYS A 119 -14.01 0.80 -17.26
N GLY A 120 -13.34 -0.25 -17.76
CA GLY A 120 -12.46 -0.24 -18.93
C GLY A 120 -11.00 0.06 -18.57
N VAL A 121 -10.14 0.28 -19.55
CA VAL A 121 -8.76 0.74 -19.30
C VAL A 121 -8.78 2.26 -19.12
N TYR A 122 -8.39 2.72 -17.94
CA TYR A 122 -8.28 4.14 -17.63
C TYR A 122 -7.00 4.72 -18.25
N ASP A 123 -7.14 5.77 -19.05
CA ASP A 123 -6.04 6.54 -19.63
C ASP A 123 -6.47 8.02 -19.71
N ASP A 124 -5.68 8.92 -19.10
CA ASP A 124 -5.90 10.37 -19.14
C ASP A 124 -4.59 11.05 -19.56
N PRO A 125 -4.55 11.73 -20.72
CA PRO A 125 -3.33 12.36 -21.24
C PRO A 125 -2.81 13.51 -20.35
N GLU A 126 -3.62 14.01 -19.42
CA GLU A 126 -3.22 15.03 -18.45
C GLU A 126 -2.75 14.44 -17.11
N CYS A 127 -2.70 13.11 -16.98
CA CYS A 127 -2.16 12.42 -15.82
C CYS A 127 -0.65 12.70 -15.66
N SER A 128 -0.22 13.14 -14.48
CA SER A 128 1.19 13.40 -14.23
C SER A 128 1.97 12.13 -13.87
N SER A 129 3.09 11.89 -14.57
CA SER A 129 4.05 10.85 -14.20
C SER A 129 5.00 11.25 -13.06
N THR A 130 4.90 12.49 -12.55
CA THR A 130 5.82 13.02 -11.53
C THR A 130 5.11 13.64 -10.32
N TYR A 131 3.89 14.14 -10.48
CA TYR A 131 3.07 14.64 -9.38
C TYR A 131 2.15 13.53 -8.85
N LEU A 132 2.70 12.66 -8.02
CA LEU A 132 1.95 11.55 -7.40
C LEU A 132 1.32 12.03 -6.09
N ASN A 133 0.03 11.74 -5.90
CA ASN A 133 -0.74 12.22 -4.76
C ASN A 133 -1.60 11.13 -4.08
N HIS A 134 -1.63 9.92 -4.64
CA HIS A 134 -2.43 8.83 -4.11
C HIS A 134 -1.68 7.50 -4.14
N GLY A 135 -1.65 6.81 -2.99
CA GLY A 135 -1.07 5.48 -2.87
C GLY A 135 -2.10 4.39 -3.14
N VAL A 136 -1.79 3.47 -4.05
CA VAL A 136 -2.65 2.35 -4.43
C VAL A 136 -1.84 1.05 -4.50
N LEU A 137 -2.50 -0.05 -4.88
CA LEU A 137 -1.90 -1.37 -4.98
C LEU A 137 -2.09 -1.95 -6.38
N VAL A 138 -1.00 -2.28 -7.06
CA VAL A 138 -1.03 -3.13 -8.25
C VAL A 138 -1.17 -4.57 -7.81
N VAL A 139 -2.26 -5.23 -8.21
CA VAL A 139 -2.56 -6.64 -7.87
C VAL A 139 -2.38 -7.61 -9.04
N GLY A 140 -2.01 -7.09 -10.21
CA GLY A 140 -1.81 -7.87 -11.42
C GLY A 140 -1.79 -6.96 -12.65
N TRP A 141 -1.68 -7.58 -13.83
CA TRP A 141 -1.70 -6.91 -15.12
C TRP A 141 -2.27 -7.84 -16.20
N GLY A 142 -2.72 -7.26 -17.30
CA GLY A 142 -3.30 -7.96 -18.43
C GLY A 142 -3.57 -7.00 -19.58
N VAL A 143 -4.26 -7.49 -20.61
CA VAL A 143 -4.66 -6.70 -21.79
C VAL A 143 -6.16 -6.84 -21.98
N GLU A 144 -6.85 -5.72 -22.19
CA GLU A 144 -8.27 -5.66 -22.50
C GLU A 144 -8.47 -4.95 -23.85
N ASN A 145 -9.02 -5.66 -24.85
CA ASN A 145 -9.29 -5.11 -26.19
C ASN A 145 -8.07 -4.49 -26.90
N GLY A 146 -6.86 -4.97 -26.61
CA GLY A 146 -5.62 -4.46 -27.20
C GLY A 146 -5.03 -3.25 -26.48
N HIS A 147 -5.58 -2.90 -25.32
CA HIS A 147 -5.06 -1.92 -24.37
C HIS A 147 -4.51 -2.62 -23.13
#